data_AF-A0A7S2NH76-F1
#
_entry.id   AF-A0A7S2NH76-F1
#
_cell.length_a   1.000
_cell.length_b   1.000
_cell.length_c   1.000
_cell.angle_alpha   90.00
_cell.angle_beta   90.00
_cell.angle_gamma   90.00
#
_symmetry.space_group_name_H-M   'P 1'
#
loop_
_entity.id
_entity.type
_entity.pdbx_description
1 polymer ?
#
loop_
_entity_poly.entity_id
_entity_poly.type
_entity_poly.pdbx_seq_one_letter_code
_entity_poly.pdbx_strand_id
1 'polypeptide(L)'
;ARRQGFARFGGDMYFSADGRPIMVEIVQENGSKKQVWADAPRTEWEYAKFVHRSTMFMYVTLVDHLWFAHLSVANKLATVAREKLLPNHPLRRLTSMATFGTIEVNANAGHTLLGPNQVLHRSAPFSDWDNVHD
;
A
#
# COMPACT_ATOMS: atom_id res chain seq x y z
N ALA A 1 -6.58 -10.97 -6.59
CA ALA A 1 -7.85 -10.59 -7.27
C ALA A 1 -8.71 -9.72 -6.34
N ARG A 2 -9.85 -9.20 -6.79
CA ARG A 2 -10.80 -8.42 -5.95
C ARG A 2 -11.97 -9.30 -5.54
N ARG A 3 -12.39 -9.25 -4.26
CA ARG A 3 -13.56 -9.98 -3.75
C ARG A 3 -14.88 -9.39 -4.28
N GLN A 4 -15.85 -10.26 -4.54
CA GLN A 4 -17.19 -9.84 -4.98
C GLN A 4 -17.84 -8.90 -3.94
N GLY A 5 -18.59 -7.90 -4.40
CA GLY A 5 -19.29 -6.93 -3.56
C GLY A 5 -18.44 -5.73 -3.12
N PHE A 6 -17.11 -5.77 -3.32
CA PHE A 6 -16.25 -4.62 -3.05
C PHE A 6 -16.07 -3.72 -4.26
N ALA A 7 -15.93 -2.42 -4.04
CA ALA A 7 -15.63 -1.44 -5.08
C ALA A 7 -14.22 -1.63 -5.67
N ARG A 8 -14.04 -1.21 -6.92
CA ARG A 8 -12.75 -1.21 -7.61
C ARG A 8 -11.88 -0.03 -7.16
N PHE A 9 -10.57 -0.28 -7.03
CA PHE A 9 -9.57 0.79 -6.92
C PHE A 9 -9.15 1.30 -8.30
N GLY A 10 -8.70 2.54 -8.36
CA GLY A 10 -8.24 3.19 -9.59
C GLY A 10 -8.78 4.61 -9.67
N GLY A 11 -7.90 5.58 -9.45
CA GLY A 11 -8.24 6.99 -9.45
C GLY A 11 -6.98 7.83 -9.58
N ASP A 12 -6.78 8.47 -10.73
CA ASP A 12 -5.68 9.40 -10.96
C ASP A 12 -6.19 10.82 -10.78
N MET A 13 -5.59 11.58 -9.87
CA MET A 13 -5.97 12.96 -9.59
C MET A 13 -5.05 13.91 -10.36
N TYR A 14 -5.67 14.85 -11.07
CA TYR A 14 -4.99 15.87 -11.85
C TYR A 14 -5.10 17.21 -11.13
N PHE A 15 -4.00 17.95 -11.15
CA PHE A 15 -3.88 19.23 -10.46
C PHE A 15 -3.61 20.35 -11.45
N SER A 16 -4.16 21.53 -11.19
CA SER A 16 -3.76 22.76 -11.86
C SER A 16 -2.34 23.16 -11.48
N ALA A 17 -1.78 24.14 -12.19
CA ALA A 17 -0.44 24.65 -11.94
C ALA A 17 -0.25 25.23 -10.52
N ASP A 18 -1.32 25.71 -9.88
CA ASP A 18 -1.32 26.17 -8.49
C ASP A 18 -1.62 25.05 -7.46
N GLY A 19 -1.64 23.79 -7.90
CA GLY A 19 -1.76 22.62 -7.03
C GLY A 19 -3.18 22.29 -6.56
N ARG A 20 -4.21 22.85 -7.20
CA ARG A 20 -5.61 22.51 -6.87
C ARG A 20 -6.09 21.29 -7.65
N PRO A 21 -6.83 20.35 -7.04
CA PRO A 21 -7.39 19.22 -7.77
C PRO A 21 -8.47 19.70 -8.73
N ILE A 22 -8.33 19.37 -10.02
CA ILE A 22 -9.24 19.84 -11.09
C ILE A 22 -10.02 18.71 -11.76
N MET A 23 -9.51 17.48 -11.69
CA MET A 23 -10.14 16.31 -12.30
C MET A 23 -9.65 15.03 -11.62
N VAL A 24 -10.51 14.02 -11.53
CA VAL A 24 -10.11 12.66 -11.18
C VAL A 24 -10.56 11.71 -12.28
N GLU A 25 -9.64 10.90 -12.78
CA GLU A 25 -9.92 9.83 -13.72
C GLU A 25 -10.08 8.52 -12.95
N ILE A 26 -11.31 8.00 -12.88
CA ILE A 26 -11.63 6.78 -12.13
C ILE A 26 -11.84 5.58 -13.06
N VAL A 27 -11.35 4.41 -12.64
CA VAL A 27 -11.53 3.15 -13.38
C VAL A 27 -12.88 2.53 -13.03
N GLN A 28 -13.70 2.30 -14.05
CA GLN A 28 -15.03 1.70 -13.92
C GLN A 28 -14.94 0.16 -13.82
N GLU A 29 -16.05 -0.48 -13.44
CA GLU A 29 -16.16 -1.93 -13.33
C GLU A 29 -15.79 -2.65 -14.64
N ASN A 30 -16.24 -2.14 -15.79
CA ASN A 30 -15.90 -2.67 -17.12
C ASN A 30 -14.46 -2.35 -17.58
N GLY A 31 -13.64 -1.70 -16.74
CA GLY A 31 -12.26 -1.31 -17.07
C GLY A 31 -12.14 -0.01 -17.87
N SER A 32 -13.24 0.58 -18.33
CA SER A 32 -13.21 1.91 -18.94
C SER A 32 -12.84 2.99 -17.91
N LYS A 33 -12.40 4.15 -18.39
CA LYS A 33 -12.05 5.28 -17.54
C LYS A 33 -13.12 6.37 -17.64
N LYS A 34 -13.53 6.94 -16.51
CA LYS A 34 -14.43 8.10 -16.44
C LYS A 34 -13.69 9.27 -15.83
N GLN A 35 -13.70 10.41 -16.51
CA GLN A 35 -13.21 11.67 -15.97
C GLN A 35 -14.32 12.37 -15.19
N VAL A 36 -14.01 12.83 -13.98
CA VAL A 36 -14.89 13.63 -13.14
C VAL A 36 -14.18 14.94 -12.85
N TRP A 37 -14.68 16.03 -13.43
CA TRP A 37 -14.13 17.37 -13.25
C TRP A 37 -14.61 18.00 -11.94
N ALA A 38 -13.84 18.94 -11.40
CA ALA A 38 -14.10 19.56 -10.09
C ALA A 38 -15.42 20.36 -10.03
N ASP A 39 -15.98 20.74 -11.18
CA ASP A 39 -17.27 21.42 -11.35
C ASP A 39 -18.46 20.46 -11.56
N ALA A 40 -18.21 19.14 -11.59
CA ALA A 40 -19.26 18.12 -11.62
C ALA A 40 -20.18 18.21 -10.38
N PRO A 41 -21.38 17.60 -10.42
CA PRO A 41 -22.25 17.53 -9.25
C PRO A 41 -21.50 17.05 -8.01
N ARG A 42 -21.75 17.70 -6.86
CA ARG A 42 -21.02 17.47 -5.61
C ARG A 42 -20.88 16.00 -5.25
N THR A 43 -21.93 15.21 -5.43
CA THR A 43 -21.94 13.77 -5.14
C THR A 43 -20.93 12.99 -5.99
N GLU A 44 -20.80 13.33 -7.28
CA GLU A 44 -19.83 12.71 -8.18
C GLU A 44 -18.40 13.12 -7.83
N TRP A 45 -18.18 14.39 -7.54
CA TRP A 45 -16.85 14.89 -7.19
C TRP A 45 -16.35 14.32 -5.86
N GLU A 46 -17.18 14.29 -4.82
CA GLU A 46 -16.83 13.68 -3.54
C GLU A 46 -16.57 12.17 -3.68
N TYR A 47 -17.37 11.47 -4.48
CA TYR A 47 -17.14 10.06 -4.76
C TYR A 47 -15.81 9.83 -5.50
N ALA A 48 -15.49 10.63 -6.53
CA ALA A 48 -14.24 10.50 -7.26
C ALA A 48 -13.01 10.77 -6.36
N LYS A 49 -13.07 11.79 -5.49
CA LYS A 49 -12.04 12.02 -4.47
C LYS A 49 -11.92 10.86 -3.50
N PHE A 50 -13.03 10.25 -3.07
CA PHE A 50 -13.01 9.10 -2.19
C PHE A 50 -12.32 7.89 -2.85
N VAL A 51 -12.62 7.60 -4.12
CA VAL A 51 -11.96 6.54 -4.89
C VAL A 51 -10.45 6.79 -5.00
N HIS A 52 -10.04 8.01 -5.37
CA HIS A 52 -8.63 8.39 -5.43
C HIS A 52 -7.93 8.21 -4.08
N ARG A 53 -8.49 8.78 -2.99
CA ARG A 53 -7.90 8.69 -1.65
C ARG A 53 -7.76 7.25 -1.18
N SER A 54 -8.77 6.42 -1.42
CA SER A 54 -8.74 5.00 -1.05
C SER A 54 -7.70 4.22 -1.84
N THR A 55 -7.56 4.54 -3.14
CA THR A 55 -6.55 3.95 -4.02
C THR A 55 -5.14 4.33 -3.58
N MET A 56 -4.89 5.63 -3.37
CA MET A 56 -3.60 6.15 -2.94
C MET A 56 -3.20 5.60 -1.57
N PHE A 57 -4.14 5.58 -0.62
CA PHE A 57 -3.91 5.00 0.70
C PHE A 57 -3.47 3.54 0.60
N MET A 58 -4.15 2.71 -0.20
CA MET A 58 -3.75 1.31 -0.37
C MET A 58 -2.45 1.11 -1.12
N TYR A 59 -2.18 1.93 -2.14
CA TYR A 59 -0.90 1.88 -2.82
C TYR A 59 0.26 2.17 -1.85
N VAL A 60 0.19 3.29 -1.13
CA VAL A 60 1.24 3.68 -0.17
C VAL A 60 1.38 2.65 0.95
N THR A 61 0.26 2.17 1.52
CA THR A 61 0.31 1.17 2.60
C THR A 61 0.94 -0.15 2.15
N LEU A 62 0.56 -0.67 0.99
CA LEU A 62 0.99 -2.01 0.56
C LEU A 62 2.34 -2.00 -0.16
N VAL A 63 2.54 -1.06 -1.06
CA VAL A 63 3.72 -1.02 -1.93
C VAL A 63 4.86 -0.29 -1.24
N ASP A 64 4.68 0.99 -0.92
CA ASP A 64 5.78 1.82 -0.44
C ASP A 64 6.13 1.51 1.02
N HIS A 65 5.12 1.32 1.87
CA HIS A 65 5.32 1.09 3.29
C HIS A 65 5.61 -0.39 3.58
N LEU A 66 4.65 -1.28 3.31
CA LEU A 66 4.78 -2.67 3.72
C LEU A 66 5.81 -3.43 2.89
N TRP A 67 5.67 -3.46 1.57
CA TRP A 67 6.57 -4.23 0.71
C TRP A 67 7.97 -3.62 0.66
N PHE A 68 8.08 -2.35 0.28
CA PHE A 68 9.37 -1.72 0.04
C PHE A 68 10.13 -1.43 1.34
N ALA A 69 9.54 -0.68 2.28
CA ALA A 69 10.25 -0.31 3.50
C ALA A 69 10.41 -1.50 4.46
N HIS A 70 9.32 -2.17 4.84
CA HIS A 70 9.35 -3.23 5.86
C HIS A 70 9.96 -4.54 5.35
N LEU A 71 9.32 -5.18 4.37
CA LEU A 71 9.64 -6.55 3.97
C LEU A 71 10.90 -6.64 3.11
N SER A 72 11.22 -5.59 2.36
CA SER A 72 12.39 -5.54 1.48
C SER A 72 13.59 -4.87 2.14
N VAL A 73 13.62 -3.53 2.16
CA VAL A 73 14.83 -2.76 2.49
C VAL A 73 15.27 -2.97 3.94
N ALA A 74 14.38 -2.72 4.90
CA ALA A 74 14.72 -2.80 6.31
C ALA A 74 15.03 -4.25 6.71
N ASN A 75 14.21 -5.22 6.28
CA ASN A 75 14.43 -6.62 6.61
C ASN A 75 15.77 -7.12 6.07
N LYS A 76 16.08 -6.81 4.80
CA LYS A 76 17.34 -7.21 4.18
C LYS A 76 18.54 -6.59 4.89
N LEU A 77 18.46 -5.29 5.20
CA LEU A 77 19.54 -4.60 5.92
C LEU A 77 19.75 -5.18 7.33
N ALA A 78 18.66 -5.43 8.07
CA ALA A 78 18.71 -6.03 9.40
C ALA A 78 19.37 -7.42 9.38
N THR A 79 18.99 -8.26 8.42
CA THR A 79 19.50 -9.62 8.27
C THR A 79 20.97 -9.60 7.85
N VAL A 80 21.32 -8.91 6.77
CA VAL A 80 22.70 -8.90 6.25
C VAL A 80 23.66 -8.27 7.24
N ALA A 81 23.28 -7.18 7.93
CA ALA A 81 24.13 -6.58 8.94
C ALA A 81 24.41 -7.52 10.13
N ARG A 82 23.46 -8.38 10.51
CA ARG A 82 23.66 -9.37 11.58
C ARG A 82 24.48 -10.57 11.13
N GLU A 83 24.27 -11.04 9.91
CA GLU A 83 24.93 -12.23 9.35
C GLU A 83 26.36 -11.98 8.87
N LYS A 84 26.65 -10.78 8.35
CA LYS A 84 27.91 -10.50 7.65
C LYS A 84 28.88 -9.60 8.41
N LEU A 85 28.41 -8.87 9.41
CA LEU A 85 29.26 -7.95 10.18
C LEU A 85 29.43 -8.45 11.62
N LEU A 86 30.66 -8.38 12.13
CA LEU A 86 30.96 -8.68 13.54
C LEU A 86 30.16 -7.76 14.48
N PRO A 87 29.81 -8.21 15.71
CA PRO A 87 29.02 -7.41 16.65
C PRO A 87 29.58 -6.01 16.94
N ASN A 88 30.90 -5.84 16.92
CA ASN A 88 31.61 -4.59 17.17
C ASN A 88 31.85 -3.74 15.91
N HIS A 89 31.41 -4.18 14.72
CA HIS A 89 31.64 -3.46 13.47
C HIS A 89 30.89 -2.11 13.45
N PRO A 90 31.55 -0.98 13.12
CA PRO A 90 30.90 0.34 13.15
C PRO A 90 29.64 0.43 12.30
N LEU A 91 29.64 -0.13 11.09
CA LEU A 91 28.44 -0.15 10.23
C LEU A 91 27.28 -0.93 10.88
N ARG A 92 27.54 -2.03 11.59
CA ARG A 92 26.47 -2.79 12.26
C ARG A 92 25.83 -1.97 13.38
N ARG A 93 26.63 -1.21 14.13
CA ARG A 93 26.16 -0.29 15.17
C ARG A 93 25.34 0.84 14.55
N LEU A 94 25.81 1.43 13.46
CA LEU A 94 25.11 2.49 12.74
C LEU A 94 23.76 2.00 12.20
N THR A 95 23.74 0.89 11.46
CA THR A 95 22.52 0.36 10.85
C THR A 95 21.52 -0.15 11.87
N SER A 96 21.97 -0.65 13.03
CA SER A 96 21.07 -1.12 14.08
C SER A 96 20.13 -0.04 14.62
N MET A 97 20.50 1.24 14.55
CA MET A 97 19.61 2.35 14.95
C MET A 97 18.39 2.46 14.01
N ALA A 98 18.58 2.18 12.72
CA ALA A 98 17.52 2.24 11.72
C ALA A 98 16.75 0.92 11.54
N THR A 99 17.34 -0.21 11.94
CA THR A 99 16.74 -1.56 11.76
C THR A 99 16.32 -2.23 13.08
N PHE A 100 16.28 -1.47 14.18
CA PHE A 100 15.84 -2.00 15.47
C PHE A 100 14.37 -2.41 15.38
N GLY A 101 14.03 -3.60 15.88
CA GLY A 101 12.66 -4.13 15.87
C GLY A 101 12.13 -4.60 14.50
N THR A 102 12.86 -4.38 13.39
CA THR A 102 12.39 -4.74 12.04
C THR A 102 12.02 -6.22 11.90
N ILE A 103 12.88 -7.12 12.40
CA ILE A 103 12.66 -8.57 12.27
C ILE A 103 11.38 -8.98 13.04
N GLU A 104 11.19 -8.43 14.24
CA GLU A 104 10.05 -8.74 15.10
C GLU A 104 8.73 -8.22 14.51
N VAL A 105 8.69 -6.96 14.08
CA VAL A 105 7.46 -6.39 13.50
C VAL A 105 7.07 -7.11 12.21
N ASN A 106 8.04 -7.51 11.39
CA ASN A 106 7.78 -8.23 10.14
C ASN A 106 7.27 -9.66 10.42
N ALA A 107 7.85 -10.36 11.40
CA ALA A 107 7.37 -11.67 11.83
C ALA A 107 5.92 -11.57 12.35
N ASN A 108 5.64 -10.58 13.20
CA ASN A 108 4.30 -10.34 13.72
C ASN A 108 3.29 -9.98 12.62
N ALA A 109 3.68 -9.17 11.64
CA ALA A 109 2.83 -8.81 10.51
C ALA A 109 2.40 -10.04 9.69
N GLY A 110 3.26 -11.06 9.57
CA GLY A 110 2.90 -12.34 8.94
C GLY A 110 1.72 -13.04 9.64
N HIS A 111 1.64 -12.94 10.96
CA HIS A 111 0.64 -13.64 11.77
C HIS A 111 -0.63 -12.82 12.05
N THR A 112 -0.54 -11.50 12.10
CA THR A 112 -1.65 -10.62 12.56
C THR A 112 -2.18 -9.67 11.50
N LEU A 113 -1.43 -9.44 10.42
CA LEU A 113 -1.79 -8.47 9.38
C LEU A 113 -2.03 -9.14 8.03
N LEU A 114 -1.05 -9.89 7.53
CA LEU A 114 -1.00 -10.38 6.14
C LEU A 114 -1.71 -11.71 5.91
N GLY A 115 -1.87 -12.53 6.96
CA GLY A 115 -2.45 -13.86 6.84
C GLY A 115 -3.92 -13.88 6.39
N PRO A 116 -4.42 -15.02 5.89
CA PRO A 116 -5.83 -15.21 5.60
C PRO A 116 -6.70 -14.85 6.81
N ASN A 117 -7.81 -14.16 6.56
CA ASN A 117 -8.75 -13.67 7.56
C ASN A 117 -8.18 -12.68 8.61
N GLN A 118 -6.94 -12.22 8.44
CA GLN A 118 -6.32 -11.21 9.30
C GLN A 118 -6.69 -9.78 8.87
N VAL A 119 -6.14 -8.79 9.57
CA VAL A 119 -6.55 -7.37 9.46
C VAL A 119 -6.57 -6.88 8.01
N LEU A 120 -5.55 -7.18 7.20
CA LEU A 120 -5.52 -6.69 5.82
C LEU A 120 -6.62 -7.34 4.97
N HIS A 121 -6.80 -8.66 5.06
CA HIS A 121 -7.87 -9.35 4.34
C HIS A 121 -9.26 -8.82 4.79
N ARG A 122 -9.45 -8.50 6.07
CA ARG A 122 -10.74 -7.99 6.56
C ARG A 122 -11.03 -6.54 6.17
N SER A 123 -9.99 -5.72 6.03
CA SER A 123 -10.12 -4.27 5.80
C SER A 123 -9.96 -3.84 4.34
N ALA A 124 -9.43 -4.70 3.47
CA ALA A 124 -9.19 -4.39 2.07
C ALA A 124 -10.01 -5.29 1.11
N PRO A 125 -10.24 -4.88 -0.14
CA PRO A 125 -11.07 -5.63 -1.08
C PRO A 125 -10.34 -6.81 -1.75
N PHE A 126 -9.08 -7.07 -1.39
CA PHE A 126 -8.27 -8.12 -2.00
C PHE A 126 -8.76 -9.51 -1.60
N SER A 127 -8.77 -10.43 -2.57
CA SER A 127 -8.93 -11.86 -2.31
C SER A 127 -7.67 -12.41 -1.64
N ASP A 128 -7.81 -13.47 -0.86
CA ASP A 128 -6.64 -14.23 -0.40
C ASP A 128 -5.81 -14.72 -1.60
N TRP A 129 -4.52 -14.87 -1.35
CA TRP A 129 -3.52 -15.29 -2.33
C TRP A 129 -3.55 -16.80 -2.60
N ASP A 130 -4.35 -17.56 -1.86
CA ASP A 130 -4.50 -19.01 -2.06
C ASP A 130 -5.21 -19.37 -3.37
N ASN A 131 -5.81 -18.39 -4.06
CA ASN A 131 -6.55 -18.56 -5.32
C ASN A 131 -5.81 -18.04 -6.57
N VAL A 132 -4.47 -17.98 -6.57
CA VAL A 132 -3.68 -17.54 -7.75
C VAL A 132 -3.06 -18.73 -8.51
N HIS A 133 -3.54 -19.95 -8.23
CA HIS A 133 -3.06 -21.19 -8.85
C HIS A 133 -4.11 -21.96 -9.67
N ASP A 134 -5.26 -21.34 -9.96
CA ASP A 134 -6.27 -21.90 -10.88
C ASP A 134 -6.25 -21.17 -12.23
#